data_AF-A0A5A5TL99-F1
#
_entry.id   AF-A0A5A5TL99-F1
#
_cell.length_a   1.000
_cell.length_b   1.000
_cell.length_c   1.000
_cell.angle_alpha   90.00
_cell.angle_beta   90.00
_cell.angle_gamma   90.00
#
_symmetry.space_group_name_H-M   'P 1'
#
loop_
_entity.id
_entity.type
_entity.pdbx_description
1 polymer ?
#
loop_
_entity_poly.entity_id
_entity_poly.type
_entity_poly.pdbx_seq_one_letter_code
_entity_poly.pdbx_strand_id
1 'polypeptide(L)' 'MPLGKWAGRSGELMAIDIYNVFKGFKGFYTSQLNVSEKDFDAALAALPGEWEKHHTTYDFYLVYGQK' A
#
# COMPACT_ATOMS: atom_id res chain seq x y z
N MET A 1 -4.23 5.24 -10.41
CA MET A 1 -2.76 5.27 -10.32
C MET A 1 -2.20 3.85 -10.29
N PRO A 2 -1.40 3.41 -11.27
CA PRO A 2 -0.80 2.08 -11.27
C PRO A 2 0.30 1.96 -10.20
N LEU A 3 0.40 0.81 -9.52
CA LEU A 3 1.31 0.57 -8.39
C LEU A 3 2.36 -0.49 -8.70
N GLY A 4 3.63 -0.22 -8.45
CA GLY A 4 4.73 -1.17 -8.63
C GLY A 4 5.65 -0.79 -9.79
N LYS A 5 6.67 -1.61 -10.03
CA LYS A 5 7.69 -1.40 -11.07
C LYS A 5 7.13 -1.51 -12.47
N TRP A 6 6.15 -2.39 -12.71
CA TRP A 6 5.46 -2.49 -14.01
C TRP A 6 4.83 -1.15 -14.45
N ALA A 7 4.50 -0.28 -13.48
CA ALA A 7 3.91 1.03 -13.69
C ALA A 7 4.93 2.15 -13.98
N GLY A 8 6.22 1.81 -14.04
CA GLY A 8 7.32 2.76 -14.19
C GLY A 8 7.62 3.55 -12.90
N ARG A 9 8.46 4.58 -13.04
CA ARG A 9 9.05 5.31 -11.89
C ARG A 9 8.02 5.90 -10.92
N SER A 10 6.93 6.47 -11.43
CA SER A 10 5.89 7.08 -10.59
C SER A 10 5.12 6.04 -9.78
N GLY A 11 4.80 4.89 -10.38
CA GLY A 11 4.15 3.79 -9.69
C GLY A 11 5.07 3.07 -8.68
N GLU A 12 6.37 3.03 -8.94
CA GLU A 12 7.37 2.54 -7.98
C GLU A 12 7.46 3.44 -6.75
N LEU A 13 7.50 4.77 -6.93
CA LEU A 13 7.50 5.71 -5.81
C LEU A 13 6.20 5.63 -5.00
N MET A 14 5.05 5.59 -5.68
CA MET A 14 3.75 5.43 -5.02
C MET A 14 3.65 4.10 -4.25
N ALA A 15 4.20 3.02 -4.80
CA ALA A 15 4.25 1.72 -4.13
C ALA A 15 5.08 1.78 -2.84
N ILE A 16 6.22 2.48 -2.84
CA ILE A 16 7.03 2.69 -1.62
C ILE A 16 6.23 3.46 -0.57
N ASP A 17 5.56 4.55 -0.97
CA ASP A 17 4.77 5.37 -0.05
C ASP A 17 3.63 4.56 0.56
N ILE A 18 2.85 3.84 -0.26
CA ILE A 18 1.74 2.98 0.21
C ILE A 18 2.26 1.88 1.14
N TYR A 19 3.37 1.23 0.79
CA TYR A 19 3.96 0.20 1.64
C TYR A 19 4.34 0.75 3.03
N ASN A 20 4.96 1.93 3.06
CA ASN A 20 5.33 2.58 4.32
C ASN A 20 4.11 3.01 5.14
N VAL A 21 3.04 3.48 4.49
CA VAL A 21 1.77 3.79 5.16
C VAL A 21 1.19 2.54 5.84
N PHE A 22 1.07 1.42 5.11
CA PHE A 22 0.59 0.17 5.71
C PHE A 22 1.48 -0.27 6.87
N LYS A 23 2.79 -0.27 6.69
CA LYS A 23 3.75 -0.60 7.75
C LYS A 23 3.55 0.26 9.00
N GLY A 24 3.31 1.57 8.84
CA GLY A 24 3.04 2.49 9.95
C GLY A 24 1.76 2.14 10.73
N PHE A 25 0.77 1.56 10.07
CA PHE A 25 -0.47 1.13 10.71
C PHE A 25 -0.38 -0.20 11.45
N LYS A 26 0.78 -0.91 11.44
CA LYS A 26 0.93 -2.20 12.13
C LYS A 26 0.38 -2.18 13.55
N GLY A 27 0.77 -1.18 14.34
CA GLY A 27 0.33 -1.06 15.73
C GLY A 27 -1.19 -0.90 15.88
N PHE A 28 -1.86 -0.22 14.95
CA PHE A 28 -3.32 -0.12 14.96
C PHE A 28 -3.98 -1.48 14.66
N TYR A 29 -3.53 -2.18 13.62
CA TYR A 29 -4.10 -3.49 13.26
C TYR A 29 -3.88 -4.55 14.34
N THR A 30 -2.70 -4.57 14.96
CA THR A 30 -2.35 -5.59 15.94
C THR A 30 -2.96 -5.31 17.31
N SER A 31 -3.05 -4.04 17.73
CA SER A 31 -3.60 -3.68 19.04
C SER A 31 -5.11 -3.46 19.08
N GLN A 32 -5.71 -2.93 18.00
CA GLN A 32 -7.13 -2.54 17.98
C GLN A 32 -8.00 -3.54 17.23
N LEU A 33 -7.45 -4.23 16.22
CA LEU A 33 -8.20 -5.13 15.35
C LEU A 33 -7.87 -6.61 15.58
N ASN A 34 -7.06 -6.90 16.61
CA ASN A 34 -6.67 -8.26 17.00
C ASN A 34 -6.07 -9.10 15.85
N VAL A 35 -5.42 -8.43 14.89
CA VAL A 35 -4.67 -9.10 13.82
C VAL A 35 -3.35 -9.59 14.38
N SER A 36 -2.99 -10.84 14.12
CA SER A 36 -1.70 -11.35 14.58
C SER A 36 -0.57 -10.60 13.87
N GLU A 37 0.51 -10.29 14.60
CA GLU A 37 1.67 -9.62 14.00
C GLU A 37 2.25 -10.42 12.83
N LYS A 38 2.24 -11.75 12.97
CA LYS A 38 2.74 -12.67 11.94
C LYS A 38 1.92 -12.56 10.65
N ASP A 39 0.59 -12.55 10.76
CA ASP A 39 -0.28 -12.47 9.58
C ASP A 39 -0.18 -11.09 8.93
N PHE A 40 -0.06 -10.03 9.74
CA PHE A 40 0.17 -8.69 9.24
C PHE A 40 1.50 -8.59 8.46
N ASP A 41 2.59 -9.08 9.03
CA ASP A 41 3.91 -9.03 8.39
C ASP A 41 3.95 -9.89 7.12
N ALA A 42 3.27 -11.05 7.11
CA ALA A 42 3.12 -11.89 5.94
C ALA A 42 2.35 -11.19 4.81
N ALA A 43 1.23 -10.55 5.13
CA ALA A 43 0.44 -9.78 4.17
C ALA A 43 1.24 -8.59 3.62
N LEU A 44 1.90 -7.83 4.50
CA LEU A 44 2.73 -6.69 4.11
C LEU A 44 3.85 -7.12 3.14
N ALA A 45 4.54 -8.23 3.44
CA ALA A 45 5.62 -8.74 2.58
C ALA A 45 5.12 -9.25 1.21
N ALA A 46 3.87 -9.68 1.10
CA ALA A 46 3.28 -10.16 -0.16
C ALA A 46 2.86 -9.02 -1.10
N LEU A 47 2.49 -7.85 -0.56
CA LEU A 47 1.95 -6.72 -1.33
C LEU A 47 2.76 -6.33 -2.58
N PRO A 48 4.10 -6.16 -2.52
CA PRO A 48 4.86 -5.80 -3.72
C PRO A 48 4.74 -6.85 -4.83
N GLY A 49 4.74 -8.14 -4.48
CA GLY A 49 4.60 -9.23 -5.45
C GLY A 49 3.21 -9.28 -6.07
N GLU A 50 2.16 -8.99 -5.29
CA GLU A 50 0.80 -8.90 -5.79
C GLU A 50 0.63 -7.74 -6.76
N TRP A 51 1.23 -6.58 -6.47
CA TRP A 51 1.19 -5.41 -7.36
C TRP A 51 1.80 -5.69 -8.73
N GLU A 52 2.94 -6.39 -8.77
CA GLU A 52 3.56 -6.81 -10.04
C GLU A 52 2.71 -7.84 -10.78
N LYS A 53 2.19 -8.84 -10.06
CA LYS A 53 1.46 -9.96 -10.69
C LYS A 53 0.11 -9.54 -11.25
N HIS A 54 -0.62 -8.70 -10.51
CA HIS A 54 -1.99 -8.33 -10.82
C HIS A 54 -2.12 -6.96 -11.48
N HIS A 55 -1.00 -6.27 -11.69
CA HIS A 55 -0.96 -4.91 -12.19
C HIS A 55 -1.94 -4.00 -11.43
N THR A 56 -1.84 -4.01 -10.10
CA THR A 56 -2.79 -3.33 -9.21
C THR A 56 -2.83 -1.84 -9.51
N THR A 57 -4.05 -1.30 -9.62
CA THR A 57 -4.29 0.13 -9.76
C THR A 57 -5.01 0.66 -8.52
N TYR A 58 -4.64 1.86 -8.10
CA TYR A 58 -5.20 2.58 -6.97
C TYR A 58 -5.91 3.84 -7.45
N ASP A 59 -7.20 3.95 -7.22
CA ASP A 59 -7.96 5.14 -7.57
C ASP A 59 -7.67 6.26 -6.57
N PHE A 60 -7.14 7.36 -7.09
CA PHE A 60 -6.81 8.53 -6.30
C PHE A 60 -7.70 9.69 -6.73
N TYR A 61 -8.36 10.30 -5.75
CA TYR A 61 -9.23 11.45 -5.95
C TYR A 61 -8.57 12.68 -5.34
N LEU A 62 -8.43 13.72 -6.16
CA LEU A 62 -7.81 14.97 -5.78
C LEU A 62 -8.89 16.05 -5.77
N VAL A 63 -9.25 16.51 -4.58
CA VAL A 63 -10.29 17.52 -4.40
C VAL A 63 -9.63 18.80 -3.88
N TYR A 64 -9.89 19.90 -4.56
CA TYR A 64 -9.41 21.23 -4.16
C TYR A 64 -10.61 22.11 -3.81
N GLY A 65 -10.53 22.81 -2.68
CA GLY A 65 -11.44 23.92 -2.39
C GLY A 65 -11.00 25.15 -3.16
N GLN A 66 -11.85 25.67 -4.05
CA GLN A 66 -11.70 27.04 -4.52
C GLN A 66 -12.19 27.99 -3.43
N LYS A 67 -11.43 29.07 -3.21
CA LYS A 67 -11.77 30.15 -2.29
C LYS A 67 -12.72 31.14 -2.95
#